data_AF-A0AAU5KK11-F1
#
_entry.id   AF-A0AAU5KK11-F1
#
_cell.length_a   1.000
_cell.length_b   1.000
_cell.length_c   1.000
_cell.angle_alpha   90.00
_cell.angle_beta   90.00
_cell.angle_gamma   90.00
#
_symmetry.space_group_name_H-M   'P 1'
#
loop_
_entity.id
_entity.type
_entity.pdbx_description
1 polymer ?
#
loop_
_entity_poly.entity_id
_entity_poly.type
_entity_poly.pdbx_seq_one_letter_code
_entity_poly.pdbx_strand_id
1 'polypeptide(L)'
;MKRMGLIFKSKANKALDRAEDPRETLDYSYQKQLELLQKVRRGVADVATSRKRLELQLTQLQQQSAKYEDQGRKALSLGREDLAREALTRKSAMQSQINDLEVQYQQLQAEEEKLTLASQRLQAKVDAFRTKKETIKATYTAAQAQTRIAESFSGISEEMGDVGLAIQRAEDKTAQMQARAGAIDELLASGALDDSSGLGRKDDIEAELERVAGGSDVELELARMKAELGGGPSSGPAAIEQGNGGGAQQHGGGQAQQDTPPPSINYHK
;
A
#
# COMPACT_ATOMS: atom_id res chain seq x y z
N MET A 1 -20.01 -13.65 22.77
CA MET A 1 -18.56 -13.32 22.69
C MET A 1 -18.11 -12.64 21.37
N LYS A 2 -18.97 -11.96 20.58
CA LYS A 2 -18.56 -11.42 19.25
C LYS A 2 -17.75 -10.09 19.27
N ARG A 3 -17.68 -9.35 20.38
CA ARG A 3 -17.05 -8.01 20.43
C ARG A 3 -15.53 -8.00 20.65
N MET A 4 -14.94 -8.97 21.36
CA MET A 4 -13.49 -9.00 21.64
C MET A 4 -12.65 -9.29 20.38
N GLY A 5 -13.09 -10.22 19.52
CA GLY A 5 -12.38 -10.56 18.28
C GLY A 5 -12.36 -9.41 17.25
N LEU A 6 -13.40 -8.58 17.22
CA LEU A 6 -13.46 -7.38 16.38
C LEU A 6 -12.41 -6.33 16.79
N ILE A 7 -12.18 -6.13 18.10
CA ILE A 7 -11.19 -5.18 18.59
C ILE A 7 -9.77 -5.63 18.18
N PHE A 8 -9.44 -6.91 18.34
CA PHE A 8 -8.13 -7.44 17.92
C PHE A 8 -7.94 -7.39 16.39
N LYS A 9 -8.91 -7.82 15.58
CA LYS A 9 -8.84 -7.67 14.11
C LYS A 9 -8.72 -6.20 13.68
N SER A 10 -9.48 -5.29 14.29
CA SER A 10 -9.39 -3.85 13.94
C SER A 10 -8.02 -3.23 14.26
N LYS A 11 -7.34 -3.71 15.31
CA LYS A 11 -5.97 -3.27 15.64
C LYS A 11 -4.92 -3.88 14.72
N ALA A 12 -5.12 -5.12 14.27
CA ALA A 12 -4.26 -5.75 13.27
C ALA A 12 -4.38 -5.05 11.90
N ASN A 13 -5.59 -4.81 11.40
CA ASN A 13 -5.80 -4.04 10.17
C ASN A 13 -5.23 -2.62 10.30
N LYS A 14 -5.52 -1.89 11.40
CA LYS A 14 -4.90 -0.56 11.62
C LYS A 14 -3.38 -0.56 11.72
N ALA A 15 -2.73 -1.68 12.03
CA ALA A 15 -1.28 -1.78 11.98
C ALA A 15 -0.78 -2.06 10.55
N LEU A 16 -1.55 -2.79 9.76
CA LEU A 16 -1.28 -3.08 8.34
C LEU A 16 -1.50 -1.84 7.46
N ASP A 17 -2.67 -1.20 7.55
CA ASP A 17 -3.01 0.05 6.84
C ASP A 17 -2.02 1.17 7.17
N ARG A 18 -1.42 1.13 8.36
CA ARG A 18 -0.41 2.09 8.84
C ARG A 18 1.01 1.76 8.36
N ALA A 19 1.31 0.50 8.07
CA ALA A 19 2.52 0.12 7.35
C ALA A 19 2.45 0.53 5.86
N GLU A 20 1.23 0.64 5.31
CA GLU A 20 0.97 1.13 3.95
C GLU A 20 0.81 2.66 3.86
N ASP A 21 0.63 3.38 4.97
CA ASP A 21 0.46 4.83 4.97
C ASP A 21 1.77 5.55 4.55
N PRO A 22 1.83 6.18 3.36
CA PRO A 22 3.04 6.84 2.87
C PRO A 22 3.42 8.05 3.74
N ARG A 23 2.50 8.58 4.56
CA ARG A 23 2.76 9.76 5.40
C ARG A 23 3.79 9.44 6.48
N GLU A 24 3.69 8.29 7.15
CA GLU A 24 4.60 7.91 8.25
C GLU A 24 5.99 7.53 7.72
N THR A 25 6.07 6.80 6.60
CA THR A 25 7.34 6.43 5.97
C THR A 25 8.12 7.65 5.45
N LEU A 26 7.42 8.67 4.93
CA LEU A 26 8.02 9.95 4.53
C LEU A 26 8.47 10.79 5.74
N ASP A 27 7.70 10.84 6.83
CA ASP A 27 8.10 11.54 8.06
C ASP A 27 9.35 10.90 8.70
N TYR A 28 9.41 9.56 8.78
CA TYR A 28 10.61 8.83 9.22
C TYR A 28 11.83 9.11 8.31
N SER A 29 11.64 9.05 7.00
CA SER A 29 12.69 9.34 6.02
C SER A 29 13.23 10.76 6.14
N TYR A 30 12.36 11.74 6.41
CA TYR A 30 12.74 13.13 6.65
C TYR A 30 13.56 13.28 7.93
N GLN A 31 13.16 12.63 9.02
CA GLN A 31 13.93 12.62 10.28
C GLN A 31 15.34 12.01 10.07
N LYS A 32 15.45 10.91 9.33
CA LYS A 32 16.74 10.28 9.00
C LYS A 32 17.64 11.17 8.14
N GLN A 33 17.06 11.95 7.22
CA GLN A 33 17.80 12.96 6.45
C GLN A 33 18.31 14.11 7.33
N LEU A 34 17.50 14.58 8.30
CA LEU A 34 17.92 15.59 9.27
C LEU A 34 19.04 15.09 10.20
N GLU A 35 18.95 13.84 10.69
CA GLU A 35 20.03 13.19 11.45
C GLU A 35 21.34 13.13 10.66
N LEU A 36 21.26 12.72 9.38
CA LEU A 36 22.43 12.65 8.49
C LEU A 36 23.03 14.04 8.26
N LEU A 37 22.20 15.05 7.99
CA LEU A 37 22.64 16.43 7.84
C LEU A 37 23.34 16.96 9.10
N GLN A 38 22.82 16.64 10.29
CA GLN A 38 23.45 17.02 11.54
C GLN A 38 24.80 16.31 11.74
N LYS A 39 24.92 15.03 11.36
CA LYS A 39 26.19 14.29 11.38
C LYS A 39 27.23 14.89 10.44
N VAL A 40 26.85 15.23 9.20
CA VAL A 40 27.74 15.89 8.22
C VAL A 40 28.19 17.26 8.74
N ARG A 41 27.29 18.06 9.33
CA ARG A 41 27.64 19.34 9.94
C ARG A 41 28.64 19.22 11.11
N ARG A 42 28.50 18.19 11.95
CA ARG A 42 29.49 17.89 13.00
C ARG A 42 30.85 17.54 12.39
N GLY A 43 30.88 16.64 11.41
CA GLY A 43 32.13 16.26 10.72
C GLY A 43 32.86 17.43 10.07
N VAL A 44 32.14 18.38 9.46
CA VAL A 44 32.72 19.65 8.97
C VAL A 44 33.38 20.43 10.11
N ALA A 45 32.70 20.58 11.25
CA ALA A 45 33.24 21.31 12.40
C ALA A 45 34.45 20.60 13.05
N ASP A 46 34.46 19.28 13.08
CA ASP A 46 35.58 18.47 13.60
C ASP A 46 36.84 18.61 12.72
N VAL A 47 36.66 18.61 11.39
CA VAL A 47 37.75 18.86 10.42
C VAL A 47 38.23 20.31 10.52
N ALA A 48 37.32 21.30 10.56
CA ALA A 48 37.68 22.71 10.72
C ALA A 48 38.45 22.98 12.02
N THR A 49 38.05 22.33 13.11
CA THR A 49 38.76 22.39 14.42
C THR A 49 40.16 21.78 14.31
N SER A 50 40.30 20.67 13.60
CA SER A 50 41.58 19.99 13.38
C SER A 50 42.51 20.84 12.51
N ARG A 51 42.01 21.42 11.41
CA ARG A 51 42.75 22.37 10.58
C ARG A 51 43.20 23.59 11.39
N LYS A 52 42.31 24.17 12.20
CA LYS A 52 42.65 25.35 13.03
C LYS A 52 43.72 25.04 14.08
N ARG A 53 43.74 23.81 14.63
CA ARG A 53 44.81 23.35 15.52
C ARG A 53 46.16 23.28 14.80
N LEU A 54 46.19 22.74 13.58
CA LEU A 54 47.40 22.74 12.73
C LEU A 54 47.85 24.16 12.38
N GLU A 55 46.93 25.06 12.05
CA GLU A 55 47.22 26.48 11.75
C GLU A 55 47.95 27.17 12.92
N LEU A 56 47.52 26.90 14.16
CA LEU A 56 48.17 27.42 15.37
C LEU A 56 49.56 26.82 15.60
N GLN A 57 49.74 25.52 15.34
CA GLN A 57 51.05 24.86 15.43
C GLN A 57 52.03 25.39 14.38
N LEU A 58 51.59 25.56 13.13
CA LEU A 58 52.34 26.20 12.05
C LEU A 58 52.78 27.61 12.45
N THR A 59 51.86 28.42 12.96
CA THR A 59 52.16 29.78 13.42
C THR A 59 53.23 29.80 14.52
N GLN A 60 53.18 28.87 15.47
CA GLN A 60 54.19 28.74 16.53
C GLN A 60 55.56 28.34 16.00
N LEU A 61 55.63 27.35 15.10
CA LEU A 61 56.89 26.91 14.48
C LEU A 61 57.49 27.98 13.57
N GLN A 62 56.68 28.68 12.78
CA GLN A 62 57.12 29.81 11.94
C GLN A 62 57.72 30.94 12.80
N GLN A 63 57.08 31.30 13.92
CA GLN A 63 57.64 32.26 14.88
C GLN A 63 58.97 31.79 15.50
N GLN A 64 59.14 30.49 15.74
CA GLN A 64 60.37 29.95 16.32
C GLN A 64 61.49 29.83 15.28
N SER A 65 61.17 29.48 14.04
CA SER A 65 62.06 29.54 12.88
C SER A 65 62.59 30.97 12.64
N ALA A 66 61.70 31.97 12.67
CA ALA A 66 62.09 33.39 12.58
C ALA A 66 63.04 33.82 13.70
N LYS A 67 62.79 33.42 14.96
CA LYS A 67 63.70 33.68 16.08
C LYS A 67 65.10 33.09 15.87
N TYR A 68 65.20 31.88 15.32
CA TYR A 68 66.50 31.28 14.99
C TYR A 68 67.18 31.97 13.81
N GLU A 69 66.42 32.48 12.83
CA GLU A 69 66.97 33.32 11.76
C GLU A 69 67.57 34.63 12.30
N ASP A 70 66.84 35.35 13.16
CA ASP A 70 67.32 36.59 13.79
C ASP A 70 68.55 36.34 14.67
N GLN A 71 68.58 35.23 15.42
CA GLN A 71 69.75 34.80 16.18
C GLN A 71 70.96 34.50 15.27
N GLY A 72 70.75 33.82 14.15
CA GLY A 72 71.79 33.55 13.16
C GLY A 72 72.35 34.83 12.54
N ARG A 73 71.48 35.74 12.09
CA ARG A 73 71.84 37.06 11.56
C ARG A 73 72.65 37.87 12.58
N LYS A 74 72.20 37.87 13.85
CA LYS A 74 72.90 38.56 14.95
C LYS A 74 74.28 37.93 15.23
N ALA A 75 74.39 36.60 15.25
CA ALA A 75 75.66 35.92 15.46
C ALA A 75 76.68 36.23 14.34
N LEU A 76 76.25 36.24 13.08
CA LEU A 76 77.08 36.69 11.95
C LEU A 76 77.54 38.14 12.10
N SER A 77 76.66 39.06 12.51
CA SER A 77 77.03 40.47 12.74
C SER A 77 78.08 40.67 13.85
N LEU A 78 78.24 39.68 14.72
CA LEU A 78 79.22 39.64 15.82
C LEU A 78 80.46 38.77 15.49
N GLY A 79 80.60 38.30 14.24
CA GLY A 79 81.70 37.42 13.80
C GLY A 79 81.68 36.00 14.38
N ARG A 80 80.55 35.56 14.96
CA ARG A 80 80.39 34.24 15.58
C ARG A 80 79.73 33.25 14.63
N GLU A 81 80.49 32.79 13.63
CA GLU A 81 80.02 31.86 12.61
C GLU A 81 79.58 30.50 13.16
N ASP A 82 80.18 30.06 14.28
CA ASP A 82 79.83 28.84 15.00
C ASP A 82 78.38 28.88 15.51
N LEU A 83 78.03 29.93 16.26
CA LEU A 83 76.67 30.16 16.76
C LEU A 83 75.68 30.42 15.63
N ALA A 84 76.11 31.09 14.56
CA ALA A 84 75.28 31.31 13.38
C ALA A 84 74.93 29.99 12.69
N ARG A 85 75.92 29.10 12.48
CA ARG A 85 75.73 27.78 11.89
C ARG A 85 74.81 26.91 12.75
N GLU A 86 74.94 26.97 14.07
CA GLU A 86 74.04 26.25 14.98
C GLU A 86 72.59 26.77 14.89
N ALA A 87 72.38 28.08 14.96
CA ALA A 87 71.06 28.69 14.85
C ALA A 87 70.37 28.36 13.52
N LEU A 88 71.11 28.44 12.40
CA LEU A 88 70.60 28.06 11.08
C LEU A 88 70.33 26.55 10.95
N THR A 89 71.08 25.69 11.64
CA THR A 89 70.80 24.24 11.70
C THR A 89 69.48 23.98 12.42
N ARG A 90 69.25 24.64 13.56
CA ARG A 90 67.97 24.57 14.30
C ARG A 90 66.80 25.12 13.47
N LYS A 91 67.00 26.22 12.75
CA LYS A 91 66.02 26.77 11.79
C LYS A 91 65.67 25.74 10.71
N SER A 92 66.68 25.11 10.09
CA SER A 92 66.50 24.12 9.03
C SER A 92 65.63 22.94 9.49
N ALA A 93 65.90 22.40 10.69
CA ALA A 93 65.10 21.33 11.28
C ALA A 93 63.63 21.74 11.51
N MET A 94 63.36 22.98 11.91
CA MET A 94 62.00 23.51 12.04
C MET A 94 61.33 23.77 10.69
N GLN A 95 62.09 24.19 9.67
CA GLN A 95 61.55 24.41 8.34
C GLN A 95 61.01 23.11 7.72
N SER A 96 61.69 21.98 7.91
CA SER A 96 61.15 20.67 7.48
C SER A 96 59.80 20.37 8.15
N GLN A 97 59.68 20.57 9.46
CA GLN A 97 58.43 20.37 10.19
C GLN A 97 57.30 21.31 9.75
N ILE A 98 57.63 22.56 9.42
CA ILE A 98 56.68 23.53 8.84
C ILE A 98 56.17 23.00 7.51
N ASN A 99 57.06 22.59 6.60
CA ASN A 99 56.67 22.09 5.28
C ASN A 99 55.74 20.85 5.39
N ASP A 100 56.07 19.91 6.30
CA ASP A 100 55.27 18.70 6.53
C ASP A 100 53.86 19.01 7.09
N LEU A 101 53.75 20.03 7.95
CA LEU A 101 52.48 20.48 8.51
C LEU A 101 51.68 21.36 7.53
N GLU A 102 52.34 22.13 6.65
CA GLU A 102 51.68 22.89 5.59
C GLU A 102 50.98 21.95 4.60
N VAL A 103 51.61 20.83 4.22
CA VAL A 103 50.97 19.79 3.39
C VAL A 103 49.71 19.23 4.07
N GLN A 104 49.80 18.88 5.36
CA GLN A 104 48.65 18.39 6.13
C GLN A 104 47.53 19.44 6.29
N TYR A 105 47.90 20.71 6.49
CA TYR A 105 46.95 21.81 6.57
C TYR A 105 46.18 21.98 5.25
N GLN A 106 46.87 21.94 4.10
CA GLN A 106 46.23 22.03 2.78
C GLN A 106 45.32 20.84 2.49
N GLN A 107 45.70 19.62 2.90
CA GLN A 107 44.84 18.43 2.80
C GLN A 107 43.55 18.60 3.61
N LEU A 108 43.64 19.03 4.88
CA LEU A 108 42.46 19.28 5.72
C LEU A 108 41.60 20.43 5.20
N GLN A 109 42.21 21.47 4.60
CA GLN A 109 41.45 22.57 3.98
C GLN A 109 40.61 22.06 2.80
N ALA A 110 41.22 21.30 1.88
CA ALA A 110 40.50 20.72 0.74
C ALA A 110 39.40 19.75 1.19
N GLU A 111 39.59 19.02 2.29
CA GLU A 111 38.57 18.16 2.89
C GLU A 111 37.43 18.96 3.53
N GLU A 112 37.73 20.02 4.30
CA GLU A 112 36.75 20.95 4.89
C GLU A 112 35.85 21.57 3.80
N GLU A 113 36.44 22.06 2.72
CA GLU A 113 35.73 22.65 1.58
C GLU A 113 34.82 21.61 0.89
N LYS A 114 35.33 20.40 0.64
CA LYS A 114 34.56 19.28 0.06
C LYS A 114 33.38 18.86 0.95
N LEU A 115 33.59 18.73 2.25
CA LEU A 115 32.53 18.38 3.22
C LEU A 115 31.52 19.52 3.37
N THR A 116 31.95 20.77 3.30
CA THR A 116 31.06 21.95 3.32
C THR A 116 30.13 21.97 2.10
N LEU A 117 30.67 21.74 0.90
CA LEU A 117 29.87 21.61 -0.33
C LEU A 117 28.91 20.40 -0.27
N ALA A 118 29.35 19.27 0.31
CA ALA A 118 28.48 18.11 0.53
C ALA A 118 27.34 18.42 1.51
N SER A 119 27.63 19.15 2.60
CA SER A 119 26.65 19.62 3.60
C SER A 119 25.58 20.53 2.98
N GLN A 120 25.99 21.50 2.17
CA GLN A 120 25.09 22.40 1.44
C GLN A 120 24.19 21.64 0.46
N ARG A 121 24.76 20.72 -0.33
CA ARG A 121 24.00 19.85 -1.26
C ARG A 121 23.02 18.95 -0.52
N LEU A 122 23.39 18.44 0.65
CA LEU A 122 22.50 17.62 1.49
C LEU A 122 21.35 18.46 2.05
N GLN A 123 21.61 19.66 2.57
CA GLN A 123 20.57 20.60 3.03
C GLN A 123 19.54 20.86 1.91
N ALA A 124 19.98 21.22 0.70
CA ALA A 124 19.08 21.44 -0.43
C ALA A 124 18.22 20.20 -0.77
N LYS A 125 18.79 18.99 -0.67
CA LYS A 125 18.02 17.74 -0.84
C LYS A 125 17.01 17.52 0.27
N VAL A 126 17.34 17.83 1.53
CA VAL A 126 16.43 17.73 2.69
C VAL A 126 15.25 18.70 2.53
N ASP A 127 15.48 19.92 2.06
CA ASP A 127 14.42 20.92 1.86
C ASP A 127 13.51 20.59 0.67
N ALA A 128 14.09 20.09 -0.42
CA ALA A 128 13.31 19.53 -1.55
C ALA A 128 12.47 18.32 -1.10
N PHE A 129 13.03 17.44 -0.28
CA PHE A 129 12.30 16.29 0.27
C PHE A 129 11.18 16.71 1.22
N ARG A 130 11.39 17.71 2.08
CA ARG A 130 10.34 18.30 2.92
C ARG A 130 9.15 18.76 2.08
N THR A 131 9.42 19.51 1.01
CA THR A 131 8.38 20.02 0.11
C THR A 131 7.63 18.88 -0.56
N LYS A 132 8.36 17.91 -1.15
CA LYS A 132 7.78 16.73 -1.79
C LYS A 132 6.95 15.89 -0.81
N LYS A 133 7.40 15.76 0.45
CA LYS A 133 6.67 15.09 1.53
C LYS A 133 5.31 15.74 1.75
N GLU A 134 5.25 17.05 2.02
CA GLU A 134 3.97 17.71 2.27
C GLU A 134 3.03 17.64 1.06
N THR A 135 3.56 17.73 -0.17
CA THR A 135 2.77 17.50 -1.39
C THR A 135 2.17 16.09 -1.42
N ILE A 136 2.96 15.03 -1.19
CA ILE A 136 2.45 13.65 -1.19
C ILE A 136 1.44 13.44 -0.04
N LYS A 137 1.70 13.98 1.15
CA LYS A 137 0.76 13.90 2.30
C LYS A 137 -0.58 14.56 1.96
N ALA A 138 -0.56 15.70 1.28
CA ALA A 138 -1.77 16.39 0.81
C ALA A 138 -2.50 15.58 -0.27
N THR A 139 -1.81 15.14 -1.33
CA THR A 139 -2.41 14.35 -2.42
C THR A 139 -2.99 13.03 -1.91
N TYR A 140 -2.31 12.32 -1.01
CA TYR A 140 -2.82 11.10 -0.39
C TYR A 140 -4.09 11.36 0.44
N THR A 141 -4.12 12.46 1.20
CA THR A 141 -5.29 12.85 1.99
C THR A 141 -6.48 13.23 1.09
N ALA A 142 -6.22 13.91 -0.04
CA ALA A 142 -7.25 14.23 -1.03
C ALA A 142 -7.79 12.97 -1.72
N ALA A 143 -6.92 12.04 -2.13
CA ALA A 143 -7.32 10.76 -2.71
C ALA A 143 -8.14 9.91 -1.71
N GLN A 144 -7.71 9.83 -0.44
CA GLN A 144 -8.46 9.16 0.62
C GLN A 144 -9.85 9.77 0.84
N ALA A 145 -9.99 11.10 0.74
CA ALA A 145 -11.29 11.76 0.80
C ALA A 145 -12.16 11.46 -0.44
N GLN A 146 -11.58 11.44 -1.64
CA GLN A 146 -12.29 11.08 -2.88
C GLN A 146 -12.81 9.64 -2.85
N THR A 147 -11.97 8.67 -2.47
CA THR A 147 -12.40 7.27 -2.31
C THR A 147 -13.56 7.16 -1.32
N ARG A 148 -13.46 7.80 -0.15
CA ARG A 148 -14.52 7.77 0.86
C ARG A 148 -15.83 8.41 0.41
N ILE A 149 -15.77 9.47 -0.41
CA ILE A 149 -16.96 10.07 -1.03
C ILE A 149 -17.57 9.11 -2.05
N ALA A 150 -16.75 8.49 -2.90
CA ALA A 150 -17.20 7.52 -3.90
C ALA A 150 -17.86 6.29 -3.26
N GLU A 151 -17.26 5.72 -2.21
CA GLU A 151 -17.82 4.62 -1.41
C GLU A 151 -19.15 5.01 -0.75
N SER A 152 -19.24 6.23 -0.22
CA SER A 152 -20.48 6.74 0.38
C SER A 152 -21.57 6.90 -0.69
N PHE A 153 -21.22 7.39 -1.88
CA PHE A 153 -22.16 7.57 -2.98
C PHE A 153 -22.60 6.23 -3.60
N SER A 154 -21.70 5.24 -3.73
CA SER A 154 -22.08 3.90 -4.19
C SER A 154 -23.00 3.19 -3.20
N GLY A 155 -22.73 3.29 -1.89
CA GLY A 155 -23.60 2.72 -0.85
C GLY A 155 -25.00 3.38 -0.85
N ILE A 156 -25.07 4.71 -0.99
CA ILE A 156 -26.35 5.42 -1.16
C ILE A 156 -27.05 5.03 -2.47
N SER A 157 -26.31 4.85 -3.57
CA SER A 157 -26.90 4.44 -4.85
C SER A 157 -27.46 3.02 -4.83
N GLU A 158 -26.86 2.12 -4.05
CA GLU A 158 -27.36 0.76 -3.82
C GLU A 158 -28.66 0.80 -2.99
N GLU A 159 -28.67 1.54 -1.88
CA GLU A 159 -29.85 1.76 -1.04
C GLU A 159 -31.01 2.45 -1.80
N MET A 160 -30.71 3.49 -2.61
CA MET A 160 -31.72 4.17 -3.43
C MET A 160 -32.23 3.29 -4.58
N GLY A 161 -31.42 2.39 -5.11
CA GLY A 161 -31.85 1.38 -6.09
C GLY A 161 -32.88 0.42 -5.50
N ASP A 162 -32.61 -0.10 -4.31
CA ASP A 162 -33.52 -0.98 -3.58
C ASP A 162 -34.83 -0.27 -3.18
N VAL A 163 -34.75 0.99 -2.73
CA VAL A 163 -35.93 1.82 -2.42
C VAL A 163 -36.75 2.11 -3.68
N GLY A 164 -36.12 2.41 -4.81
CA GLY A 164 -36.81 2.61 -6.10
C GLY A 164 -37.57 1.37 -6.55
N LEU A 165 -36.94 0.18 -6.46
CA LEU A 165 -37.60 -1.10 -6.74
C LEU A 165 -38.72 -1.44 -5.73
N ALA A 166 -38.64 -0.98 -4.48
CA ALA A 166 -39.72 -1.13 -3.51
C ALA A 166 -40.92 -0.24 -3.83
N ILE A 167 -40.68 1.02 -4.24
CA ILE A 167 -41.73 1.97 -4.65
C ILE A 167 -42.44 1.46 -5.91
N GLN A 168 -41.71 1.06 -6.95
CA GLN A 168 -42.31 0.57 -8.19
C GLN A 168 -43.24 -0.64 -7.95
N ARG A 169 -42.83 -1.60 -7.11
CA ARG A 169 -43.70 -2.73 -6.73
C ARG A 169 -44.96 -2.30 -5.96
N ALA A 170 -44.89 -1.21 -5.18
CA ALA A 170 -46.04 -0.66 -4.47
C ALA A 170 -47.00 0.07 -5.42
N GLU A 171 -46.47 0.78 -6.43
CA GLU A 171 -47.24 1.40 -7.50
C GLU A 171 -47.94 0.35 -8.38
N ASP A 172 -47.20 -0.65 -8.87
CA ASP A 172 -47.75 -1.78 -9.66
C ASP A 172 -48.88 -2.50 -8.90
N LYS A 173 -48.70 -2.74 -7.61
CA LYS A 173 -49.71 -3.41 -6.77
C LYS A 173 -50.93 -2.52 -6.52
N THR A 174 -50.75 -1.21 -6.38
CA THR A 174 -51.84 -0.24 -6.28
C THR A 174 -52.63 -0.18 -7.60
N ALA A 175 -51.94 -0.11 -8.74
CA ALA A 175 -52.55 -0.11 -10.06
C ALA A 175 -53.33 -1.40 -10.33
N GLN A 176 -52.79 -2.58 -9.97
CA GLN A 176 -53.52 -3.85 -10.03
C GLN A 176 -54.75 -3.87 -9.12
N MET A 177 -54.66 -3.30 -7.91
CA MET A 177 -55.79 -3.20 -6.99
C MET A 177 -56.90 -2.28 -7.54
N GLN A 178 -56.52 -1.14 -8.13
CA GLN A 178 -57.44 -0.22 -8.79
C GLN A 178 -58.08 -0.82 -10.05
N ALA A 179 -57.31 -1.50 -10.90
CA ALA A 179 -57.83 -2.20 -12.06
C ALA A 179 -58.80 -3.33 -11.67
N ARG A 180 -58.49 -4.06 -10.58
CA ARG A 180 -59.38 -5.08 -10.02
C ARG A 180 -60.65 -4.48 -9.42
N ALA A 181 -60.56 -3.34 -8.74
CA ALA A 181 -61.73 -2.62 -8.24
C ALA A 181 -62.63 -2.15 -9.39
N GLY A 182 -62.06 -1.50 -10.42
CA GLY A 182 -62.80 -1.08 -11.62
C GLY A 182 -63.46 -2.26 -12.35
N ALA A 183 -62.76 -3.40 -12.48
CA ALA A 183 -63.36 -4.60 -13.06
C ALA A 183 -64.52 -5.17 -12.20
N ILE A 184 -64.45 -5.07 -10.87
CA ILE A 184 -65.55 -5.45 -9.98
C ILE A 184 -66.73 -4.47 -10.14
N ASP A 185 -66.46 -3.17 -10.23
CA ASP A 185 -67.49 -2.14 -10.44
C ASP A 185 -68.17 -2.31 -11.82
N GLU A 186 -67.43 -2.67 -12.87
CA GLU A 186 -67.97 -3.03 -14.19
C GLU A 186 -68.80 -4.32 -14.16
N LEU A 187 -68.39 -5.33 -13.39
CA LEU A 187 -69.17 -6.56 -13.17
C LEU A 187 -70.45 -6.33 -12.35
N LEU A 188 -70.45 -5.34 -11.46
CA LEU A 188 -71.64 -4.85 -10.76
C LEU A 188 -72.57 -4.08 -11.73
N ALA A 189 -72.02 -3.12 -12.49
CA ALA A 189 -72.78 -2.27 -13.40
C ALA A 189 -73.38 -3.04 -14.60
N SER A 190 -72.72 -4.12 -15.04
CA SER A 190 -73.23 -5.04 -16.08
C SER A 190 -74.26 -6.04 -15.57
N GLY A 191 -74.53 -6.10 -14.26
CA GLY A 191 -75.48 -7.03 -13.63
C GLY A 191 -74.98 -8.47 -13.51
N ALA A 192 -73.75 -8.77 -13.94
CA ALA A 192 -73.18 -10.12 -13.92
C ALA A 192 -73.00 -10.69 -12.49
N LEU A 193 -72.90 -9.81 -11.48
CA LEU A 193 -72.85 -10.22 -10.07
C LEU A 193 -74.24 -10.47 -9.46
N ASP A 194 -75.30 -9.89 -10.01
CA ASP A 194 -76.66 -9.96 -9.42
C ASP A 194 -77.34 -11.32 -9.68
N ASP A 195 -76.99 -11.98 -10.80
CA ASP A 195 -77.38 -13.36 -11.16
C ASP A 195 -76.87 -14.43 -10.17
N SER A 196 -75.99 -14.06 -9.22
CA SER A 196 -75.53 -14.96 -8.16
C SER A 196 -76.42 -14.98 -6.91
N SER A 197 -77.39 -14.06 -6.79
CA SER A 197 -78.29 -13.96 -5.63
C SER A 197 -79.70 -14.55 -5.85
N GLY A 198 -80.03 -14.93 -7.09
CA GLY A 198 -81.35 -15.43 -7.50
C GLY A 198 -81.42 -16.93 -7.81
N LEU A 199 -81.83 -17.72 -6.81
CA LEU A 199 -82.62 -18.97 -6.93
C LEU A 199 -82.44 -19.88 -8.19
N GLY A 200 -81.87 -21.08 -7.99
CA GLY A 200 -82.46 -22.30 -8.61
C GLY A 200 -81.61 -23.27 -9.44
N ARG A 201 -80.27 -23.23 -9.41
CA ARG A 201 -79.45 -24.19 -10.22
C ARG A 201 -78.16 -24.67 -9.55
N LYS A 202 -78.22 -25.02 -8.25
CA LYS A 202 -77.04 -25.22 -7.39
C LYS A 202 -76.73 -26.66 -6.95
N ASP A 203 -77.43 -27.67 -7.45
CA ASP A 203 -77.20 -29.09 -7.10
C ASP A 203 -76.41 -29.86 -8.17
N ASP A 204 -76.67 -29.64 -9.46
CA ASP A 204 -76.14 -30.53 -10.52
C ASP A 204 -74.62 -30.41 -10.74
N ILE A 205 -74.03 -29.22 -10.56
CA ILE A 205 -72.59 -29.00 -10.81
C ILE A 205 -71.74 -29.45 -9.61
N GLU A 206 -72.19 -29.19 -8.38
CA GLU A 206 -71.49 -29.60 -7.15
C GLU A 206 -71.48 -31.14 -7.05
N ALA A 207 -72.60 -31.80 -7.36
CA ALA A 207 -72.71 -33.25 -7.42
C ALA A 207 -71.84 -33.90 -8.52
N GLU A 208 -71.62 -33.21 -9.65
CA GLU A 208 -70.75 -33.71 -10.73
C GLU A 208 -69.27 -33.51 -10.41
N LEU A 209 -68.90 -32.41 -9.72
CA LEU A 209 -67.54 -32.17 -9.24
C LEU A 209 -67.14 -33.13 -8.13
N GLU A 210 -68.03 -33.46 -7.19
CA GLU A 210 -67.76 -34.47 -6.16
C GLU A 210 -67.66 -35.89 -6.76
N ARG A 211 -68.41 -36.18 -7.83
CA ARG A 211 -68.28 -37.41 -8.62
C ARG A 211 -66.94 -37.53 -9.35
N VAL A 212 -66.35 -36.41 -9.77
CA VAL A 212 -65.03 -36.36 -10.43
C VAL A 212 -63.88 -36.37 -9.42
N ALA A 213 -64.00 -35.63 -8.32
CA ALA A 213 -63.00 -35.59 -7.25
C ALA A 213 -62.86 -36.95 -6.53
N GLY A 214 -63.99 -37.63 -6.28
CA GLY A 214 -64.02 -38.97 -5.69
C GLY A 214 -63.37 -40.06 -6.54
N GLY A 215 -63.15 -39.82 -7.84
CA GLY A 215 -62.37 -40.71 -8.70
C GLY A 215 -60.86 -40.49 -8.56
N SER A 216 -60.40 -39.24 -8.55
CA SER A 216 -58.97 -38.92 -8.55
C SER A 216 -58.23 -39.32 -7.27
N ASP A 217 -58.87 -39.21 -6.10
CA ASP A 217 -58.23 -39.56 -4.82
C ASP A 217 -58.06 -41.09 -4.68
N VAL A 218 -59.03 -41.89 -5.12
CA VAL A 218 -58.93 -43.37 -5.07
C VAL A 218 -57.83 -43.87 -6.01
N GLU A 219 -57.69 -43.29 -7.20
CA GLU A 219 -56.60 -43.64 -8.13
C GLU A 219 -55.21 -43.29 -7.56
N LEU A 220 -55.08 -42.14 -6.88
CA LEU A 220 -53.86 -41.71 -6.18
C LEU A 220 -53.54 -42.61 -4.97
N GLU A 221 -54.54 -42.98 -4.18
CA GLU A 221 -54.37 -43.84 -3.00
C GLU A 221 -54.04 -45.29 -3.40
N LEU A 222 -54.62 -45.80 -4.49
CA LEU A 222 -54.33 -47.13 -5.04
C LEU A 222 -52.95 -47.18 -5.72
N ALA A 223 -52.48 -46.09 -6.33
CA ALA A 223 -51.10 -45.94 -6.77
C ALA A 223 -50.12 -45.94 -5.57
N ARG A 224 -50.50 -45.29 -4.46
CA ARG A 224 -49.71 -45.28 -3.21
C ARG A 224 -49.64 -46.67 -2.57
N MET A 225 -50.76 -47.38 -2.44
CA MET A 225 -50.78 -48.75 -1.91
C MET A 225 -50.00 -49.72 -2.81
N LYS A 226 -49.99 -49.56 -4.14
CA LYS A 226 -49.10 -50.34 -5.02
C LYS A 226 -47.63 -50.05 -4.79
N ALA A 227 -47.26 -48.81 -4.48
CA ALA A 227 -45.88 -48.45 -4.13
C ALA A 227 -45.46 -49.01 -2.76
N GLU A 228 -46.37 -49.02 -1.77
CA GLU A 228 -46.11 -49.59 -0.44
C GLU A 228 -46.08 -51.13 -0.45
N LEU A 229 -46.95 -51.79 -1.22
CA LEU A 229 -46.94 -53.26 -1.40
C LEU A 229 -45.79 -53.77 -2.29
N GLY A 230 -45.11 -52.89 -3.03
CA GLY A 230 -43.89 -53.20 -3.80
C GLY A 230 -42.58 -52.85 -3.08
N GLY A 231 -42.65 -52.36 -1.83
CA GLY A 231 -41.62 -51.52 -1.20
C GLY A 231 -40.69 -52.16 -0.17
N GLY A 232 -40.24 -53.42 -0.36
CA GLY A 232 -39.11 -54.01 0.39
C GLY A 232 -39.48 -55.00 1.52
N PRO A 233 -38.50 -55.49 2.33
CA PRO A 233 -37.08 -55.11 2.37
C PRO A 233 -36.07 -56.27 2.20
N SER A 234 -34.80 -55.97 1.89
CA SER A 234 -33.64 -56.72 2.43
C SER A 234 -32.32 -55.94 2.34
N SER A 235 -31.77 -55.65 3.52
CA SER A 235 -30.35 -55.83 3.91
C SER A 235 -29.21 -55.66 2.88
N GLY A 236 -28.30 -54.71 3.12
CA GLY A 236 -26.89 -54.81 2.69
C GLY A 236 -26.09 -55.76 3.61
N PRO A 237 -24.74 -55.66 3.72
CA PRO A 237 -23.77 -54.79 3.02
C PRO A 237 -22.62 -55.59 2.35
N ALA A 238 -21.66 -54.93 1.70
CA ALA A 238 -20.21 -55.25 1.74
C ALA A 238 -19.38 -54.31 0.83
N ALA A 239 -18.16 -53.98 1.26
CA ALA A 239 -17.11 -53.38 0.44
C ALA A 239 -16.10 -54.45 -0.01
N ILE A 240 -15.20 -54.14 -0.96
CA ILE A 240 -13.79 -54.60 -1.05
C ILE A 240 -13.13 -54.05 -2.35
N GLU A 241 -12.00 -53.34 -2.19
CA GLU A 241 -10.76 -53.32 -3.03
C GLU A 241 -10.81 -53.07 -4.57
N GLN A 242 -9.76 -52.67 -5.30
CA GLN A 242 -8.37 -52.23 -5.01
C GLN A 242 -7.81 -51.43 -6.22
N GLY A 243 -6.89 -50.47 -5.98
CA GLY A 243 -5.88 -50.00 -6.96
C GLY A 243 -6.37 -49.31 -8.25
N ASN A 244 -5.50 -48.82 -9.14
CA ASN A 244 -4.09 -48.40 -9.00
C ASN A 244 -3.71 -47.43 -10.14
N GLY A 245 -2.80 -46.50 -9.83
CA GLY A 245 -1.96 -45.65 -10.68
C GLY A 245 -2.06 -45.61 -12.22
N GLY A 246 -2.23 -44.38 -12.72
CA GLY A 246 -1.29 -43.77 -13.68
C GLY A 246 -1.62 -43.86 -15.18
N GLY A 247 -1.01 -42.94 -15.95
CA GLY A 247 -0.81 -43.10 -17.39
C GLY A 247 -1.36 -41.97 -18.29
N ALA A 248 -0.43 -41.22 -18.89
CA ALA A 248 -0.41 -40.56 -20.22
C ALA A 248 -1.75 -40.32 -20.98
N GLN A 249 -2.12 -39.10 -21.39
CA GLN A 249 -1.45 -38.19 -22.36
C GLN A 249 -1.59 -38.63 -23.84
N GLN A 250 -1.75 -37.64 -24.75
CA GLN A 250 -2.01 -37.71 -26.21
C GLN A 250 -3.49 -37.91 -26.60
N HIS A 251 -4.05 -37.36 -27.69
CA HIS A 251 -3.60 -36.47 -28.79
C HIS A 251 -4.76 -35.46 -29.07
N GLY A 252 -4.66 -34.38 -29.86
CA GLY A 252 -3.57 -33.83 -30.69
C GLY A 252 -4.13 -32.90 -31.78
N GLY A 253 -3.32 -31.96 -32.28
CA GLY A 253 -3.66 -31.03 -33.38
C GLY A 253 -4.13 -29.63 -32.91
N GLY A 254 -3.64 -28.53 -33.48
CA GLY A 254 -2.56 -28.37 -34.47
C GLY A 254 -2.47 -26.95 -35.03
N GLN A 255 -1.28 -26.57 -35.52
CA GLN A 255 -0.95 -25.34 -36.28
C GLN A 255 -1.01 -24.02 -35.46
N ALA A 256 0.07 -23.29 -35.14
CA ALA A 256 1.33 -22.90 -35.81
C ALA A 256 1.26 -21.55 -36.54
N GLN A 257 1.97 -20.55 -36.01
CA GLN A 257 2.70 -19.58 -36.81
C GLN A 257 3.91 -19.01 -36.04
N GLN A 258 4.96 -18.69 -36.79
CA GLN A 258 6.25 -18.14 -36.35
C GLN A 258 6.09 -16.59 -36.17
N ASP A 259 7.06 -15.76 -35.78
CA ASP A 259 8.53 -15.88 -35.87
C ASP A 259 9.26 -14.79 -35.02
N THR A 260 10.59 -14.88 -34.92
CA THR A 260 11.59 -13.88 -34.47
C THR A 260 11.76 -13.50 -32.97
N PRO A 261 12.99 -13.70 -32.43
CA PRO A 261 13.70 -12.85 -31.46
C PRO A 261 14.99 -12.25 -32.14
N PRO A 262 15.99 -11.66 -31.44
CA PRO A 262 16.11 -11.22 -30.04
C PRO A 262 16.17 -9.66 -29.99
N PRO A 263 17.25 -8.87 -29.70
CA PRO A 263 18.60 -9.09 -29.14
C PRO A 263 18.80 -8.52 -27.70
N SER A 264 19.88 -8.97 -27.03
CA SER A 264 20.31 -8.50 -25.70
C SER A 264 21.22 -7.27 -25.77
N ILE A 265 21.07 -6.29 -24.86
CA ILE A 265 22.00 -5.17 -24.73
C ILE A 265 23.22 -5.58 -23.88
N ASN A 266 24.40 -5.43 -24.45
CA ASN A 266 25.68 -5.80 -23.85
C ASN A 266 26.32 -4.56 -23.19
N TYR A 267 26.61 -4.61 -21.88
CA TYR A 267 27.34 -3.54 -21.19
C TYR A 267 28.84 -3.71 -21.40
N HIS A 268 29.54 -2.66 -21.80
CA HIS A 268 31.01 -2.61 -21.79
C HIS A 268 31.51 -1.24 -21.30
N LYS A 269 32.31 -1.30 -20.22
CA LYS A 269 33.24 -0.29 -19.68
C LYS A 269 32.71 1.12 -19.42
#